data_AF-A0A432J7D4-F1
#
_entry.id   AF-A0A432J7D4-F1
#
_cell.length_a   1.000
_cell.length_b   1.000
_cell.length_c   1.000
_cell.angle_alpha   90.00
_cell.angle_beta   90.00
_cell.angle_gamma   90.00
#
_symmetry.space_group_name_H-M   'P 1'
#
loop_
_entity.id
_entity.type
_entity.pdbx_description
1 polymer ?
#
loop_
_entity_poly.entity_id
_entity_poly.type
_entity_poly.pdbx_seq_one_letter_code
_entity_poly.pdbx_strand_id
1 'polypeptide(L)'
;MKPDEPGDVKSPVSKPSQLPLPFKSRFRLTQAFGENPQLYHRLGLPGHNGLDWGMPIGQSIRAVDEGFVILVRDAADGFGRHIKIQHQWGQSLYAHLSEFKAVLNQPVKQGEIIGLSGNTGFSTGPHLHFGLRVKPYNKADGWYGYTNPQRYLKWPEAGVLPGPRLWPGFGRLFTANKDNGNEVDIEALTFDLQELKFQADLWEENVAELLQRYLPGDLPEDADAMATLEQLLASWDEDLRKVRQTMMTSAFEK
;
A
#
# COMPACT_ATOMS: atom_id res chain seq x y z
N MET A 1 -11.45 -47.26 41.14
CA MET A 1 -10.98 -45.99 40.56
C MET A 1 -10.41 -46.30 39.19
N LYS A 2 -11.01 -45.76 38.12
CA LYS A 2 -10.38 -45.83 36.79
C LYS A 2 -9.22 -44.82 36.77
N PRO A 3 -8.06 -45.16 36.19
CA PRO A 3 -6.97 -44.19 36.06
C PRO A 3 -7.38 -43.07 35.10
N ASP A 4 -7.00 -41.84 35.47
CA ASP A 4 -7.26 -40.62 34.71
C ASP A 4 -6.71 -40.72 33.28
N GLU A 5 -7.55 -40.38 32.29
CA GLU A 5 -7.12 -40.29 30.90
C GLU A 5 -6.13 -39.11 30.72
N PRO A 6 -5.05 -39.30 29.95
CA PRO A 6 -4.11 -38.22 29.67
C PRO A 6 -4.79 -37.16 28.82
N GLY A 7 -4.86 -35.93 29.35
CA GLY A 7 -5.53 -34.79 28.73
C GLY A 7 -5.06 -34.50 27.31
N ASP A 8 -6.02 -34.00 26.52
CA ASP A 8 -5.87 -33.57 25.12
C ASP A 8 -4.52 -32.91 24.84
N VAL A 9 -3.66 -33.63 24.12
CA VAL A 9 -2.49 -33.05 23.46
C VAL A 9 -3.05 -32.10 22.40
N LYS A 10 -3.05 -30.79 22.69
CA LYS A 10 -3.48 -29.74 21.75
C LYS A 10 -2.86 -30.02 20.38
N SER A 11 -3.71 -30.34 19.41
CA SER A 11 -3.29 -30.57 18.03
C SER A 11 -2.42 -29.40 17.57
N PRO A 12 -1.35 -29.64 16.78
CA PRO A 12 -0.49 -28.57 16.32
C PRO A 12 -1.34 -27.54 15.58
N VAL A 13 -1.24 -26.27 15.99
CA VAL A 13 -1.95 -25.17 15.34
C VAL A 13 -1.58 -25.18 13.86
N SER A 14 -2.56 -25.45 13.01
CA SER A 14 -2.35 -25.48 11.56
C SER A 14 -1.92 -24.09 11.07
N LYS A 15 -0.93 -24.07 10.18
CA LYS A 15 -0.54 -22.83 9.49
C LYS A 15 -1.72 -22.38 8.62
N PRO A 16 -1.94 -21.06 8.46
CA PRO A 16 -3.01 -20.61 7.59
C PRO A 16 -2.68 -21.00 6.14
N SER A 17 -3.71 -21.16 5.31
CA SER A 17 -3.56 -21.27 3.86
C SER A 17 -4.75 -20.60 3.21
N GLN A 18 -4.55 -20.05 2.01
CA GLN A 18 -5.63 -19.44 1.21
C GLN A 18 -6.37 -18.29 1.91
N LEU A 19 -5.69 -17.50 2.73
CA LEU A 19 -6.27 -16.29 3.34
C LEU A 19 -6.70 -15.30 2.25
N PRO A 20 -7.90 -14.72 2.30
CA PRO A 20 -8.29 -13.67 1.37
C PRO A 20 -7.39 -12.45 1.51
N LEU A 21 -7.34 -11.63 0.45
CA LEU A 21 -6.73 -10.32 0.53
C LEU A 21 -7.48 -9.44 1.55
N PRO A 22 -6.79 -8.50 2.22
CA PRO A 22 -7.39 -7.63 3.23
C PRO A 22 -8.28 -6.51 2.62
N PHE A 23 -8.71 -6.66 1.38
CA PHE A 23 -9.53 -5.73 0.61
C PHE A 23 -10.25 -6.48 -0.52
N LYS A 24 -11.30 -5.88 -1.11
CA LYS A 24 -12.06 -6.50 -2.21
C LYS A 24 -11.61 -6.06 -3.61
N SER A 25 -11.21 -4.80 -3.76
CA SER A 25 -10.81 -4.24 -5.05
C SER A 25 -9.42 -4.72 -5.46
N ARG A 26 -9.06 -4.52 -6.73
CA ARG A 26 -7.72 -4.85 -7.23
C ARG A 26 -6.78 -3.68 -6.94
N PHE A 27 -5.71 -3.94 -6.19
CA PHE A 27 -4.64 -2.98 -5.93
C PHE A 27 -3.29 -3.58 -6.27
N ARG A 28 -2.37 -2.74 -6.74
CA ARG A 28 -1.02 -3.13 -7.12
C ARG A 28 -0.17 -3.37 -5.87
N LEU A 29 0.56 -4.48 -5.85
CA LEU A 29 1.63 -4.70 -4.87
C LEU A 29 2.79 -3.74 -5.20
N THR A 30 3.06 -2.78 -4.32
CA THR A 30 4.09 -1.76 -4.51
C THR A 30 5.41 -2.13 -3.84
N GLN A 31 5.36 -2.95 -2.79
CA GLN A 31 6.56 -3.46 -2.12
C GLN A 31 6.32 -4.86 -1.56
N ALA A 32 7.18 -5.81 -1.94
CA ALA A 32 7.12 -7.18 -1.45
C ALA A 32 7.93 -7.36 -0.14
N PHE A 33 7.75 -8.50 0.52
CA PHE A 33 8.51 -8.85 1.71
C PHE A 33 10.00 -9.00 1.36
N GLY A 34 10.87 -8.42 2.19
CA GLY A 34 12.32 -8.45 2.04
C GLY A 34 12.90 -7.44 1.05
N GLU A 35 12.06 -6.61 0.40
CA GLU A 35 12.55 -5.57 -0.49
C GLU A 35 13.22 -4.41 0.26
N ASN A 36 14.01 -3.64 -0.48
CA ASN A 36 14.75 -2.46 -0.02
C ASN A 36 15.61 -2.68 1.25
N PRO A 37 16.42 -3.74 1.35
CA PRO A 37 17.20 -4.07 2.55
C PRO A 37 18.09 -2.92 3.02
N GLN A 38 18.62 -2.10 2.09
CA GLN A 38 19.45 -0.94 2.43
C GLN A 38 18.68 0.14 3.23
N LEU A 39 17.39 0.32 2.94
CA LEU A 39 16.51 1.24 3.67
C LEU A 39 16.23 0.71 5.08
N TYR A 40 15.89 -0.57 5.17
CA TYR A 40 15.41 -1.22 6.40
C TYR A 40 16.51 -1.63 7.37
N HIS A 41 17.75 -1.86 6.91
CA HIS A 41 18.88 -2.13 7.81
C HIS A 41 19.09 -1.00 8.83
N ARG A 42 18.82 0.25 8.45
CA ARG A 42 18.87 1.41 9.35
C ARG A 42 17.82 1.35 10.47
N LEU A 43 16.77 0.55 10.29
CA LEU A 43 15.70 0.28 11.26
C LEU A 43 15.90 -1.06 11.99
N GLY A 44 17.05 -1.73 11.79
CA GLY A 44 17.34 -3.04 12.38
C GLY A 44 16.56 -4.19 11.74
N LEU A 45 16.07 -4.03 10.51
CA LEU A 45 15.31 -5.03 9.77
C LEU A 45 16.11 -5.50 8.52
N PRO A 46 16.12 -6.79 8.17
CA PRO A 46 16.80 -7.27 6.96
C PRO A 46 16.15 -6.81 5.64
N GLY A 47 14.95 -6.23 5.70
CA GLY A 47 14.18 -5.77 4.55
C GLY A 47 12.76 -5.40 4.97
N HIS A 48 11.90 -5.12 4.01
CA HIS A 48 10.49 -4.84 4.27
C HIS A 48 9.80 -6.04 4.95
N ASN A 49 9.15 -5.84 6.09
CA ASN A 49 8.61 -6.93 6.93
C ASN A 49 7.12 -7.25 6.66
N GLY A 50 6.60 -6.85 5.50
CA GLY A 50 5.21 -7.06 5.11
C GLY A 50 5.01 -7.04 3.59
N LEU A 51 3.78 -6.77 3.18
CA LEU A 51 3.39 -6.47 1.80
C LEU A 51 2.72 -5.10 1.78
N ASP A 52 3.10 -4.27 0.80
CA ASP A 52 2.48 -2.98 0.59
C ASP A 52 1.65 -2.99 -0.68
N TRP A 53 0.40 -2.53 -0.58
CA TRP A 53 -0.46 -2.29 -1.73
C TRP A 53 -0.80 -0.81 -1.85
N GLY A 54 -0.41 -0.20 -2.97
CA GLY A 54 -0.77 1.18 -3.29
C GLY A 54 -2.28 1.29 -3.46
N MET A 55 -2.90 2.14 -2.65
CA MET A 55 -4.35 2.35 -2.67
C MET A 55 -4.74 3.73 -2.16
N PRO A 56 -5.80 4.36 -2.70
CA PRO A 56 -6.28 5.65 -2.22
C PRO A 56 -6.64 5.60 -0.73
N ILE A 57 -6.52 6.74 -0.05
CA ILE A 57 -7.02 6.93 1.31
C ILE A 57 -8.53 6.67 1.35
N GLY A 58 -9.01 5.96 2.37
CA GLY A 58 -10.43 5.70 2.59
C GLY A 58 -10.92 4.34 2.10
N GLN A 59 -10.06 3.53 1.49
CA GLN A 59 -10.43 2.19 1.05
C GLN A 59 -10.67 1.26 2.25
N SER A 60 -11.76 0.47 2.21
CA SER A 60 -12.08 -0.48 3.28
C SER A 60 -11.03 -1.58 3.43
N ILE A 61 -10.43 -1.66 4.62
CA ILE A 61 -9.51 -2.72 5.03
C ILE A 61 -10.24 -3.74 5.89
N ARG A 62 -10.01 -5.02 5.60
CA ARG A 62 -10.77 -6.15 6.14
C ARG A 62 -9.88 -7.13 6.88
N ALA A 63 -10.43 -7.74 7.94
CA ALA A 63 -9.79 -8.84 8.62
C ALA A 63 -9.61 -10.03 7.65
N VAL A 64 -8.42 -10.61 7.60
CA VAL A 64 -8.12 -11.74 6.69
C VAL A 64 -8.68 -13.05 7.22
N ASP A 65 -8.97 -13.11 8.52
CA ASP A 65 -9.54 -14.27 9.19
C ASP A 65 -10.23 -13.84 10.49
N GLU A 66 -10.96 -14.74 11.12
CA GLU A 66 -11.56 -14.50 12.44
C GLU A 66 -10.51 -14.40 13.55
N GLY A 67 -10.78 -13.60 14.57
CA GLY A 67 -9.88 -13.42 15.70
C GLY A 67 -10.29 -12.30 16.64
N PHE A 68 -9.34 -11.86 17.45
CA PHE A 68 -9.53 -10.76 18.40
C PHE A 68 -8.57 -9.62 18.10
N VAL A 69 -9.08 -8.40 18.07
CA VAL A 69 -8.24 -7.19 17.97
C VAL A 69 -7.43 -7.06 19.25
N ILE A 70 -6.11 -7.25 19.16
CA ILE A 70 -5.19 -7.21 20.30
C ILE A 70 -4.44 -5.88 20.42
N LEU A 71 -4.52 -5.03 19.40
CA LEU A 71 -3.90 -3.72 19.39
C LEU A 71 -4.63 -2.81 18.39
N VAL A 72 -4.94 -1.61 18.85
CA VAL A 72 -5.30 -0.45 18.04
C VAL A 72 -4.40 0.67 18.51
N ARG A 73 -3.56 1.21 17.63
CA ARG A 73 -2.55 2.20 18.01
C ARG A 73 -2.46 3.31 16.99
N ASP A 74 -2.52 4.53 17.48
CA ASP A 74 -2.09 5.73 16.77
C ASP A 74 -0.76 6.19 17.36
N ALA A 75 0.31 6.11 16.58
CA ALA A 75 1.64 6.47 17.03
C ALA A 75 2.45 7.05 15.87
N ALA A 76 3.33 7.99 16.19
CA ALA A 76 4.37 8.47 15.28
C ALA A 76 5.52 7.45 15.15
N ASP A 77 5.17 6.16 15.00
CA ASP A 77 6.11 5.08 14.72
C ASP A 77 6.08 4.69 13.23
N GLY A 78 6.90 3.70 12.86
CA GLY A 78 6.98 3.25 11.47
C GLY A 78 5.64 2.85 10.86
N PHE A 79 4.70 2.34 11.65
CA PHE A 79 3.40 1.84 11.16
C PHE A 79 2.29 2.89 11.18
N GLY A 80 2.46 4.00 11.91
CA GLY A 80 1.41 5.01 12.03
C GLY A 80 0.18 4.46 12.76
N ARG A 81 -1.01 4.78 12.24
CA ARG A 81 -2.25 4.17 12.71
C ARG A 81 -2.34 2.73 12.24
N HIS A 82 -2.40 1.80 13.19
CA HIS A 82 -2.41 0.38 12.88
C HIS A 82 -3.22 -0.48 13.84
N ILE A 83 -3.66 -1.62 13.32
CA ILE A 83 -4.41 -2.65 14.03
C ILE A 83 -3.63 -3.96 13.97
N LYS A 84 -3.60 -4.71 15.08
CA LYS A 84 -3.19 -6.12 15.08
C LYS A 84 -4.33 -7.01 15.53
N ILE A 85 -4.53 -8.12 14.82
CA ILE A 85 -5.51 -9.14 15.16
C ILE A 85 -4.77 -10.43 15.53
N GLN A 86 -5.16 -11.04 16.65
CA GLN A 86 -4.73 -12.37 17.05
C GLN A 86 -5.70 -13.40 16.51
N HIS A 87 -5.21 -14.26 15.64
CA HIS A 87 -5.91 -15.42 15.09
C HIS A 87 -5.46 -16.69 15.83
N GLN A 88 -6.13 -17.82 15.57
CA GLN A 88 -5.67 -19.11 16.10
C GLN A 88 -4.22 -19.41 15.63
N TRP A 89 -3.96 -19.22 14.34
CA TRP A 89 -2.70 -19.51 13.67
C TRP A 89 -1.57 -18.49 13.87
N GLY A 90 -1.85 -17.30 14.39
CA GLY A 90 -0.86 -16.22 14.39
C GLY A 90 -1.43 -14.83 14.57
N GLN A 91 -0.73 -13.83 14.03
CA GLN A 91 -1.13 -12.43 14.07
C GLN A 91 -1.12 -11.85 12.66
N SER A 92 -2.06 -10.95 12.40
CA SER A 92 -2.04 -10.04 11.26
C SER A 92 -1.87 -8.60 11.72
N LEU A 93 -1.21 -7.79 10.90
CA LEU A 93 -0.99 -6.36 11.09
C LEU A 93 -1.56 -5.61 9.89
N TYR A 94 -2.25 -4.50 10.15
CA TYR A 94 -2.78 -3.57 9.17
C TYR A 94 -2.34 -2.16 9.54
N ALA A 95 -1.49 -1.53 8.73
CA ALA A 95 -0.83 -0.27 9.07
C ALA A 95 -1.09 0.84 8.04
N HIS A 96 -0.61 2.04 8.38
CA HIS A 96 -0.82 3.30 7.64
C HIS A 96 -2.29 3.71 7.50
N LEU A 97 -3.17 3.27 8.40
CA LEU A 97 -4.61 3.51 8.32
C LEU A 97 -4.95 5.01 8.45
N SER A 98 -6.08 5.42 7.87
CA SER A 98 -6.66 6.75 8.06
C SER A 98 -7.79 6.77 9.08
N GLU A 99 -8.38 5.62 9.38
CA GLU A 99 -9.46 5.50 10.35
C GLU A 99 -9.51 4.08 10.91
N PHE A 100 -9.81 3.95 12.21
CA PHE A 100 -10.13 2.67 12.84
C PHE A 100 -11.64 2.44 12.78
N LYS A 101 -12.05 1.25 12.32
CA LYS A 101 -13.45 0.79 12.42
C LYS A 101 -13.62 -0.31 13.47
N ALA A 102 -12.52 -0.87 13.97
CA ALA A 102 -12.51 -1.83 15.05
C ALA A 102 -11.81 -1.26 16.30
N VAL A 103 -12.19 -1.76 17.47
CA VAL A 103 -11.65 -1.34 18.77
C VAL A 103 -10.89 -2.49 19.45
N LEU A 104 -10.06 -2.15 20.44
CA LEU A 104 -9.31 -3.14 21.23
C LEU A 104 -10.28 -4.17 21.87
N ASN A 105 -9.88 -5.44 21.88
CA ASN A 105 -10.62 -6.60 22.36
C ASN A 105 -11.89 -6.97 21.57
N GLN A 106 -12.18 -6.29 20.45
CA GLN A 106 -13.29 -6.66 19.59
C GLN A 106 -13.04 -8.03 18.92
N PRO A 107 -13.99 -8.98 18.99
CA PRO A 107 -13.99 -10.14 18.12
C PRO A 107 -14.37 -9.70 16.69
N VAL A 108 -13.65 -10.21 15.70
CA VAL A 108 -13.91 -9.91 14.29
C VAL A 108 -14.06 -11.18 13.49
N LYS A 109 -14.90 -11.15 12.46
CA LYS A 109 -15.04 -12.24 11.48
C LYS A 109 -14.15 -11.98 10.26
N GLN A 110 -13.82 -13.04 9.53
CA GLN A 110 -13.18 -12.92 8.22
C GLN A 110 -13.99 -11.98 7.31
N GLY A 111 -13.30 -11.03 6.67
CA GLY A 111 -13.90 -10.07 5.75
C GLY A 111 -14.58 -8.85 6.42
N GLU A 112 -14.66 -8.82 7.76
CA GLU A 112 -15.19 -7.67 8.50
C GLU A 112 -14.30 -6.44 8.31
N ILE A 113 -14.90 -5.26 8.14
CA ILE A 113 -14.17 -4.01 7.97
C ILE A 113 -13.60 -3.58 9.32
N ILE A 114 -12.28 -3.40 9.39
CA ILE A 114 -11.58 -3.06 10.63
C ILE A 114 -10.95 -1.67 10.59
N GLY A 115 -10.81 -1.07 9.41
CA GLY A 115 -10.26 0.26 9.23
C GLY A 115 -10.35 0.73 7.79
N LEU A 116 -9.86 1.94 7.55
CA LEU A 116 -9.73 2.52 6.22
C LEU A 116 -8.25 2.76 5.90
N SER A 117 -7.83 2.51 4.67
CA SER A 117 -6.47 2.78 4.19
C SER A 117 -6.11 4.26 4.35
N GLY A 118 -4.82 4.56 4.47
CA GLY A 118 -4.37 5.92 4.68
C GLY A 118 -2.92 6.13 4.25
N ASN A 119 -2.28 7.09 4.91
CA ASN A 119 -0.89 7.48 4.66
C ASN A 119 -0.21 7.94 5.97
N THR A 120 -0.54 7.30 7.09
CA THR A 120 -0.03 7.70 8.42
C THR A 120 1.28 6.99 8.76
N GLY A 121 2.10 7.54 9.65
CA GLY A 121 3.40 6.93 10.02
C GLY A 121 4.46 7.09 8.94
N PHE A 122 5.40 6.14 8.86
CA PHE A 122 6.49 6.21 7.88
C PHE A 122 6.05 5.63 6.54
N SER A 123 5.35 6.46 5.76
CA SER A 123 4.77 6.11 4.47
C SER A 123 5.16 7.14 3.42
N THR A 124 5.55 6.69 2.22
CA THR A 124 5.90 7.58 1.10
C THR A 124 4.70 7.98 0.24
N GLY A 125 3.57 7.29 0.39
CA GLY A 125 2.32 7.57 -0.33
C GLY A 125 1.19 6.65 0.14
N PRO A 126 -0.08 6.95 -0.18
CA PRO A 126 -1.22 6.16 0.30
C PRO A 126 -1.12 4.68 -0.06
N HIS A 127 -1.11 3.82 0.97
CA HIS A 127 -1.03 2.38 0.81
C HIS A 127 -1.52 1.64 2.07
N LEU A 128 -1.71 0.33 1.94
CA LEU A 128 -1.82 -0.58 3.07
C LEU A 128 -0.50 -1.32 3.26
N HIS A 129 0.10 -1.22 4.44
CA HIS A 129 1.12 -2.16 4.88
C HIS A 129 0.46 -3.32 5.64
N PHE A 130 0.73 -4.55 5.19
CA PHE A 130 0.17 -5.77 5.75
C PHE A 130 1.28 -6.73 6.18
N GLY A 131 1.30 -7.08 7.46
CA GLY A 131 2.26 -8.01 8.04
C GLY A 131 1.60 -9.26 8.60
N LEU A 132 2.29 -10.40 8.54
CA LEU A 132 1.85 -11.64 9.20
C LEU A 132 2.92 -12.19 10.12
N ARG A 133 2.50 -12.69 11.28
CA ARG A 133 3.31 -13.57 12.13
C ARG A 133 2.60 -14.91 12.26
N VAL A 134 3.25 -16.01 11.92
CA VAL A 134 2.64 -17.35 11.95
C VAL A 134 3.28 -18.17 13.05
N LYS A 135 2.48 -18.80 13.91
CA LYS A 135 3.01 -19.60 15.04
C LYS A 135 3.74 -20.86 14.53
N PRO A 136 4.79 -21.30 15.24
CA PRO A 136 5.56 -20.50 16.19
C PRO A 136 6.33 -19.39 15.45
N TYR A 137 6.38 -18.19 16.03
CA TYR A 137 7.20 -17.09 15.52
C TYR A 137 8.16 -16.61 16.61
N ASN A 138 9.37 -16.17 16.21
CA ASN A 138 10.41 -15.69 17.11
C ASN A 138 10.62 -14.20 16.91
N LYS A 139 10.44 -13.37 17.94
CA LYS A 139 10.67 -11.92 17.80
C LYS A 139 12.15 -11.51 17.73
N ALA A 140 13.07 -12.43 17.99
CA ALA A 140 14.51 -12.22 17.92
C ALA A 140 15.14 -12.70 16.60
N ASP A 141 14.33 -13.08 15.61
CA ASP A 141 14.79 -13.58 14.30
C ASP A 141 15.24 -12.47 13.32
N GLY A 142 15.35 -11.23 13.79
CA GLY A 142 15.60 -10.04 12.96
C GLY A 142 14.39 -9.52 12.19
N TRP A 143 13.35 -10.33 12.00
CA TRP A 143 12.08 -9.93 11.40
C TRP A 143 11.00 -9.58 12.44
N TYR A 144 11.34 -9.62 13.73
CA TYR A 144 10.38 -9.55 14.82
C TYR A 144 9.25 -10.57 14.69
N GLY A 145 9.55 -11.75 14.13
CA GLY A 145 8.60 -12.83 13.89
C GLY A 145 7.67 -12.63 12.70
N TYR A 146 7.86 -11.57 11.90
CA TYR A 146 7.12 -11.42 10.65
C TYR A 146 7.62 -12.42 9.60
N THR A 147 6.69 -12.95 8.82
CA THR A 147 6.96 -13.89 7.72
C THR A 147 6.38 -13.34 6.43
N ASN A 148 6.86 -13.81 5.28
CA ASN A 148 6.37 -13.39 3.97
C ASN A 148 4.87 -13.74 3.82
N PRO A 149 3.97 -12.74 3.81
CA PRO A 149 2.52 -12.99 3.73
C PRO A 149 2.09 -13.62 2.40
N GLN A 150 2.86 -13.42 1.32
CA GLN A 150 2.55 -13.94 -0.02
C GLN A 150 2.34 -15.46 -0.03
N ARG A 151 2.97 -16.18 0.89
CA ARG A 151 2.87 -17.65 1.04
C ARG A 151 1.52 -18.13 1.57
N TYR A 152 0.75 -17.24 2.20
CA TYR A 152 -0.46 -17.58 2.93
C TYR A 152 -1.73 -17.01 2.31
N LEU A 153 -1.58 -16.05 1.39
CA LEU A 153 -2.68 -15.38 0.72
C LEU A 153 -3.16 -16.16 -0.51
N LYS A 154 -4.48 -16.15 -0.72
CA LYS A 154 -5.13 -16.54 -1.98
C LYS A 154 -5.00 -15.38 -2.96
N TRP A 155 -4.18 -15.58 -3.98
CA TRP A 155 -4.02 -14.62 -5.07
C TRP A 155 -5.10 -14.82 -6.13
N PRO A 156 -5.63 -13.75 -6.76
CA PRO A 156 -6.57 -13.88 -7.85
C PRO A 156 -5.94 -14.64 -9.03
N GLU A 157 -6.68 -15.60 -9.61
CA GLU A 157 -6.26 -16.33 -10.80
C GLU A 157 -6.23 -15.36 -12.00
N ALA A 158 -5.05 -15.25 -12.63
CA ALA A 158 -4.69 -14.31 -13.70
C ALA A 158 -4.68 -12.80 -13.31
N GLY A 159 -3.48 -12.24 -13.13
CA GLY A 159 -3.26 -10.79 -13.29
C GLY A 159 -2.55 -10.04 -12.17
N VAL A 160 -1.74 -10.67 -11.31
CA VAL A 160 -0.74 -9.89 -10.56
C VAL A 160 0.35 -9.52 -11.55
N LEU A 161 0.22 -8.37 -12.22
CA LEU A 161 1.38 -7.75 -12.87
C LEU A 161 2.32 -7.30 -11.74
N PRO A 162 3.54 -7.86 -11.60
CA PRO A 162 4.57 -7.19 -10.83
C PRO A 162 4.89 -5.88 -11.56
N GLY A 163 4.28 -4.78 -11.12
CA GLY A 163 4.61 -3.46 -11.65
C GLY A 163 6.06 -3.10 -11.31
N PRO A 164 6.73 -2.25 -12.10
CA PRO A 164 8.17 -1.98 -11.95
C PRO A 164 8.52 -1.37 -10.59
N ARG A 165 9.74 -1.66 -10.12
CA ARG A 165 10.30 -1.16 -8.84
C ARG A 165 10.15 0.38 -8.74
N LEU A 166 9.67 0.88 -7.60
CA LEU A 166 9.77 2.30 -7.27
C LEU A 166 11.22 2.63 -6.89
N TRP A 167 11.78 3.67 -7.52
CA TRP A 167 13.11 4.23 -7.25
C TRP A 167 13.12 5.03 -5.91
N PRO A 168 14.25 5.20 -5.20
CA PRO A 168 14.33 5.71 -3.82
C PRO A 168 14.01 7.21 -3.60
N GLY A 169 13.38 7.89 -4.57
CA GLY A 169 13.21 9.36 -4.59
C GLY A 169 11.86 9.90 -4.10
N PHE A 170 10.89 9.04 -3.79
CA PHE A 170 9.49 9.43 -3.52
C PHE A 170 9.28 10.40 -2.35
N GLY A 171 10.28 10.60 -1.49
CA GLY A 171 10.22 11.47 -0.32
C GLY A 171 10.43 12.97 -0.57
N ARG A 172 10.61 13.44 -1.82
CA ARG A 172 10.83 14.88 -2.11
C ARG A 172 9.63 15.66 -2.64
N LEU A 173 8.55 15.00 -3.05
CA LEU A 173 7.44 15.69 -3.73
C LEU A 173 6.47 16.43 -2.79
N PHE A 174 6.32 15.99 -1.54
CA PHE A 174 5.39 16.65 -0.61
C PHE A 174 6.03 17.73 0.27
N THR A 175 7.33 18.00 0.11
CA THR A 175 8.04 19.10 0.79
C THR A 175 8.50 20.21 -0.14
N ALA A 176 8.46 20.04 -1.46
CA ALA A 176 8.92 21.07 -2.39
C ALA A 176 7.89 22.18 -2.67
N ASN A 177 6.60 21.95 -2.43
CA ASN A 177 5.57 22.91 -2.87
C ASN A 177 5.12 23.92 -1.80
N LYS A 178 5.92 24.15 -0.75
CA LYS A 178 5.60 25.23 0.19
C LYS A 178 6.64 26.32 0.39
N ASP A 179 7.93 26.09 0.19
CA ASP A 179 8.88 27.08 0.70
C ASP A 179 9.92 27.67 -0.24
N ASN A 180 10.21 27.16 -1.45
CA ASN A 180 11.21 27.82 -2.30
C ASN A 180 10.87 27.74 -3.79
N GLY A 181 10.80 28.90 -4.45
CA GLY A 181 10.36 29.04 -5.83
C GLY A 181 11.23 28.33 -6.88
N ASN A 182 10.56 28.03 -7.99
CA ASN A 182 11.08 27.88 -9.36
C ASN A 182 12.07 26.75 -9.66
N GLU A 183 11.83 25.52 -9.18
CA GLU A 183 12.41 24.35 -9.85
C GLU A 183 11.35 23.25 -10.03
N VAL A 184 10.98 23.01 -11.30
CA VAL A 184 10.03 21.99 -11.71
C VAL A 184 10.79 20.66 -11.81
N ASP A 185 10.45 19.70 -10.95
CA ASP A 185 11.03 18.35 -10.97
C ASP A 185 10.42 17.55 -12.14
N ILE A 186 11.13 17.54 -13.27
CA ILE A 186 10.70 16.88 -14.51
C ILE A 186 10.59 15.36 -14.32
N GLU A 187 11.41 14.74 -13.46
CA GLU A 187 11.36 13.29 -13.22
C GLU A 187 10.11 12.88 -12.43
N ALA A 188 9.68 13.71 -11.48
CA ALA A 188 8.42 13.55 -10.78
C ALA A 188 7.20 13.68 -11.69
N LEU A 189 7.17 14.69 -12.57
CA LEU A 189 6.08 14.88 -13.53
C LEU A 189 6.00 13.76 -14.57
N THR A 190 7.16 13.25 -15.01
CA THR A 190 7.24 12.10 -15.93
C THR A 190 6.71 10.82 -15.27
N PHE A 191 6.95 10.65 -13.98
CA PHE A 191 6.43 9.54 -13.18
C PHE A 191 4.89 9.61 -13.02
N ASP A 192 4.34 10.79 -12.72
CA ASP A 192 2.90 11.01 -12.61
C ASP A 192 2.19 10.72 -13.95
N LEU A 193 2.81 11.08 -15.07
CA LEU A 193 2.32 10.78 -16.43
C LEU A 193 2.29 9.27 -16.74
N GLN A 194 3.30 8.52 -16.32
CA GLN A 194 3.36 7.07 -16.55
C GLN A 194 2.38 6.30 -15.66
N GLU A 195 2.18 6.73 -14.41
CA GLU A 195 1.19 6.14 -13.51
C GLU A 195 -0.24 6.50 -13.97
N LEU A 196 -0.50 7.75 -14.40
CA LEU A 196 -1.80 8.14 -14.97
C LEU A 196 -2.14 7.36 -16.23
N LYS A 197 -1.18 7.20 -17.14
CA LYS A 197 -1.36 6.42 -18.36
C LYS A 197 -1.60 4.94 -18.06
N PHE A 198 -0.87 4.39 -17.09
CA PHE A 198 -1.06 3.00 -16.65
C PHE A 198 -2.41 2.78 -15.94
N GLN A 199 -2.87 3.74 -15.13
CA GLN A 199 -4.20 3.72 -14.51
C GLN A 199 -5.31 3.93 -15.54
N ALA A 200 -5.06 4.64 -16.65
CA ALA A 200 -6.01 4.74 -17.74
C ALA A 200 -6.11 3.45 -18.55
N ASP A 201 -4.97 2.83 -18.87
CA ASP A 201 -4.89 1.55 -19.59
C ASP A 201 -5.53 0.38 -18.82
N LEU A 202 -5.63 0.48 -17.48
CA LEU A 202 -6.23 -0.55 -16.62
C LEU A 202 -7.77 -0.41 -16.46
N TRP A 203 -8.36 0.74 -16.80
CA TRP A 203 -9.74 1.11 -16.40
C TRP A 203 -10.64 1.52 -17.58
N GLU A 204 -10.98 0.57 -18.45
CA GLU A 204 -12.05 0.71 -19.45
C GLU A 204 -13.46 1.01 -18.87
N GLU A 205 -13.61 1.33 -17.57
CA GLU A 205 -14.92 1.66 -16.98
C GLU A 205 -15.01 2.88 -16.04
N ASN A 206 -14.01 3.74 -15.79
CA ASN A 206 -14.29 4.99 -15.03
C ASN A 206 -13.25 6.14 -15.15
N VAL A 207 -12.79 6.45 -16.36
CA VAL A 207 -11.82 7.54 -16.61
C VAL A 207 -12.38 8.93 -16.26
N ALA A 208 -13.69 9.14 -16.38
CA ALA A 208 -14.35 10.41 -16.04
C ALA A 208 -14.26 10.76 -14.54
N GLU A 209 -14.40 9.77 -13.65
CA GLU A 209 -14.28 9.99 -12.19
C GLU A 209 -12.84 10.35 -11.79
N LEU A 210 -11.84 9.74 -12.43
CA LEU A 210 -10.44 10.05 -12.21
C LEU A 210 -10.14 11.49 -12.64
N LEU A 211 -10.58 11.88 -13.83
CA LEU A 211 -10.36 13.24 -14.32
C LEU A 211 -11.04 14.28 -13.41
N GLN A 212 -12.29 14.07 -12.99
CA GLN A 212 -12.98 14.96 -12.04
C GLN A 212 -12.27 15.06 -10.68
N ARG A 213 -11.65 13.97 -10.22
CA ARG A 213 -10.97 13.90 -8.92
C ARG A 213 -9.61 14.58 -8.90
N TYR A 214 -8.86 14.50 -10.00
CA TYR A 214 -7.46 14.96 -10.07
C TYR A 214 -7.28 16.26 -10.86
N LEU A 215 -8.24 16.64 -11.70
CA LEU A 215 -8.29 17.90 -12.44
C LEU A 215 -9.60 18.61 -12.10
N PRO A 216 -9.67 19.39 -11.01
CA PRO A 216 -10.90 20.05 -10.59
C PRO A 216 -11.32 21.09 -11.65
N GLY A 217 -12.29 20.72 -12.49
CA GLY A 217 -12.90 21.53 -13.54
C GLY A 217 -14.02 20.74 -14.24
N ASP A 218 -15.03 21.43 -14.74
CA ASP A 218 -16.17 20.79 -15.39
C ASP A 218 -15.75 20.22 -16.75
N LEU A 219 -15.62 18.89 -16.83
CA LEU A 219 -15.59 18.21 -18.12
C LEU A 219 -16.99 18.26 -18.74
N PRO A 220 -17.13 18.55 -20.05
CA PRO A 220 -18.41 18.43 -20.73
C PRO A 220 -19.04 17.05 -20.52
N GLU A 221 -20.36 16.98 -20.28
CA GLU A 221 -21.07 15.72 -20.01
C GLU A 221 -20.95 14.70 -21.16
N ASP A 222 -20.65 15.17 -22.37
CA ASP A 222 -20.47 14.38 -23.59
C ASP A 222 -19.00 14.19 -23.99
N ALA A 223 -18.05 14.60 -23.14
CA ALA A 223 -16.63 14.46 -23.42
C ALA A 223 -16.25 12.97 -23.47
N ASP A 224 -15.63 12.56 -24.57
CA ASP A 224 -14.91 11.28 -24.62
C ASP A 224 -13.76 11.37 -23.62
N ALA A 225 -13.92 10.68 -22.49
CA ALA A 225 -12.98 10.74 -21.37
C ALA A 225 -11.59 10.22 -21.76
N MET A 226 -11.51 9.27 -22.71
CA MET A 226 -10.25 8.76 -23.23
C MET A 226 -9.60 9.78 -24.15
N ALA A 227 -10.34 10.34 -25.12
CA ALA A 227 -9.79 11.37 -26.00
C ALA A 227 -9.36 12.61 -25.21
N THR A 228 -10.09 12.97 -24.15
CA THR A 228 -9.76 14.10 -23.27
C THR A 228 -8.49 13.82 -22.48
N LEU A 229 -8.36 12.62 -21.90
CA LEU A 229 -7.14 12.21 -21.22
C LEU A 229 -5.95 12.18 -22.19
N GLU A 230 -6.11 11.65 -23.40
CA GLU A 230 -5.05 11.63 -24.42
C GLU A 230 -4.60 13.05 -24.78
N GLN A 231 -5.52 13.99 -24.95
CA GLN A 231 -5.22 15.40 -25.21
C GLN A 231 -4.48 16.04 -24.03
N LEU A 232 -4.90 15.77 -22.80
CA LEU A 232 -4.24 16.26 -21.59
C LEU A 232 -2.81 15.72 -21.47
N LEU A 233 -2.63 14.40 -21.62
CA LEU A 233 -1.32 13.77 -21.61
C LEU A 233 -0.40 14.32 -22.70
N ALA A 234 -0.92 14.56 -23.91
CA ALA A 234 -0.18 15.17 -25.01
C ALA A 234 0.21 16.62 -24.70
N SER A 235 -0.68 17.41 -24.09
CA SER A 235 -0.39 18.79 -23.69
C SER A 235 0.71 18.87 -22.62
N TRP A 236 0.68 17.94 -21.66
CA TRP A 236 1.69 17.86 -20.61
C TRP A 236 3.05 17.42 -21.16
N ASP A 237 3.08 16.46 -22.07
CA ASP A 237 4.30 16.06 -22.78
C ASP A 237 4.92 17.23 -23.54
N GLU A 238 4.09 18.08 -24.18
CA GLU A 238 4.54 19.27 -24.86
C GLU A 238 5.07 20.35 -23.91
N ASP A 239 4.40 20.58 -22.78
CA ASP A 239 4.87 21.55 -21.77
C ASP A 239 6.18 21.06 -21.10
N LEU A 240 6.31 19.76 -20.85
CA LEU A 240 7.57 19.16 -20.37
C LEU A 240 8.70 19.30 -21.41
N ARG A 241 8.40 19.12 -22.71
CA ARG A 241 9.37 19.39 -23.78
C ARG A 241 9.84 20.84 -23.77
N LYS A 242 8.93 21.80 -23.59
CA LYS A 242 9.28 23.23 -23.50
C LYS A 242 10.19 23.51 -22.31
N VAL A 243 9.83 23.02 -21.12
CA VAL A 243 10.67 23.20 -19.91
C VAL A 243 12.06 22.60 -20.11
N ARG A 244 12.16 21.39 -20.67
CA ARG A 244 13.44 20.74 -20.99
C ARG A 244 14.25 21.54 -22.00
N GLN A 245 13.61 22.09 -23.03
CA GLN A 245 14.27 22.92 -24.03
C GLN A 245 14.81 24.21 -23.41
N THR A 246 14.02 24.88 -22.57
CA THR A 246 14.43 26.10 -21.84
C THR A 246 15.61 25.84 -20.90
N MET A 247 15.61 24.70 -20.19
CA MET A 247 16.74 24.31 -19.33
C MET A 247 18.01 24.06 -20.16
N MET A 248 17.90 23.36 -21.29
CA MET A 248 19.03 23.11 -22.17
C MET A 248 19.61 24.40 -22.75
N THR A 249 18.79 25.33 -23.26
CA THR A 249 19.30 26.61 -23.78
C THR A 249 19.92 27.47 -22.69
N SER A 250 19.35 27.50 -21.47
CA SER A 250 19.93 28.24 -20.35
C SER A 250 21.28 27.69 -19.85
N ALA A 251 21.54 26.40 -20.07
CA ALA A 251 22.79 25.74 -19.70
C ALA A 251 23.95 25.99 -20.70
N PHE A 252 23.65 26.48 -21.90
CA PHE A 252 24.64 26.83 -22.93
C PHE A 252 24.96 28.34 -23.01
N GLU A 253 24.22 29.19 -22.30
CA GLU A 253 24.42 30.65 -22.26
C GLU A 253 25.20 31.14 -21.00
N LYS A 254 25.78 30.23 -20.21
CA LYS A 254 26.70 30.54 -19.10
C LYS A 254 28.07 29.92 -19.33
#